data_AF-A0A642USA6-F1
#
_entry.id   AF-A0A642USA6-F1
#
_cell.length_a   1.000
_cell.length_b   1.000
_cell.length_c   1.000
_cell.angle_alpha   90.00
_cell.angle_beta   90.00
_cell.angle_gamma   90.00
#
_symmetry.space_group_name_H-M   'P 1'
#
loop_
_entity.id
_entity.type
_entity.pdbx_description
1 polymer ?
#
loop_
_entity_poly.entity_id
_entity_poly.type
_entity_poly.pdbx_seq_one_letter_code
_entity_poly.pdbx_strand_id
1 'polypeptide(L)'
;MSSSTYPTSVAVNVAKFNKVNDLAGLVNGAACGILQLEGLNGFLYYAVSYTLVNTLFVIISCQGTPKRFFQGFSVFANGFIGNIAGFIMMWCLTGALVKA
;
A
#
# COMPACT_ATOMS: atom_id res chain seq x y z
N MET A 1 24.26 17.80 -13.96
CA MET A 1 24.27 16.69 -14.94
C MET A 1 22.94 15.97 -14.83
N SER A 2 22.05 16.27 -15.76
CA SER A 2 20.65 15.85 -15.82
C SER A 2 20.55 14.33 -16.01
N SER A 3 20.04 13.61 -15.01
CA SER A 3 19.54 12.26 -15.22
C SER A 3 18.32 12.36 -16.15
N SER A 4 18.51 11.99 -17.42
CA SER A 4 17.42 11.84 -18.39
C SER A 4 16.53 10.68 -17.92
N THR A 5 15.54 11.00 -17.10
CA THR A 5 14.57 10.04 -16.62
C THR A 5 13.44 10.01 -17.64
N TYR A 6 13.33 8.91 -18.39
CA TYR A 6 12.24 8.70 -19.34
C TYR A 6 10.90 8.78 -18.59
N PRO A 7 10.04 9.79 -18.85
CA PRO A 7 8.84 10.03 -18.05
C PRO A 7 7.84 8.86 -18.13
N THR A 8 7.83 8.16 -19.27
CA THR A 8 7.06 6.93 -19.48
C THR A 8 7.50 5.79 -18.57
N SER A 9 8.80 5.56 -18.38
CA SER A 9 9.31 4.51 -17.50
C SER A 9 8.99 4.79 -16.02
N VAL A 10 9.03 6.06 -15.62
CA VAL A 10 8.64 6.48 -14.26
C VAL A 10 7.14 6.27 -14.06
N ALA A 11 6.31 6.69 -15.02
CA ALA A 11 4.86 6.52 -14.94
C ALA A 11 4.44 5.04 -14.85
N VAL A 12 5.08 4.16 -15.61
CA VAL A 12 4.81 2.71 -15.56
C VAL A 12 5.21 2.11 -14.21
N ASN A 13 6.31 2.56 -13.62
CA ASN A 13 6.74 2.09 -12.30
C ASN A 13 5.81 2.56 -11.18
N VAL A 14 5.34 3.81 -11.25
CA VAL A 14 4.34 4.37 -10.33
C VAL A 14 3.03 3.58 -10.44
N ALA A 15 2.58 3.27 -11.66
CA ALA A 15 1.35 2.49 -11.87
C ALA A 15 1.47 1.06 -11.30
N LYS A 16 2.62 0.39 -11.48
CA LYS A 16 2.89 -0.93 -10.87
C LYS A 16 2.89 -0.87 -9.35
N PHE A 17 3.54 0.15 -8.77
CA PHE A 17 3.54 0.37 -7.32
C PHE A 17 2.12 0.53 -6.77
N ASN A 18 1.32 1.39 -7.40
CA ASN A 18 -0.06 1.61 -6.98
C ASN A 18 -0.90 0.32 -7.05
N LYS A 19 -0.73 -0.51 -8.09
CA LYS A 19 -1.42 -1.81 -8.19
C LYS A 19 -1.03 -2.78 -7.08
N VAL A 20 0.26 -2.87 -6.74
CA VAL A 20 0.71 -3.75 -5.65
C VAL A 20 0.15 -3.28 -4.32
N ASN A 21 0.15 -1.97 -4.09
CA ASN A 21 -0.34 -1.40 -2.85
C ASN A 21 -1.87 -1.53 -2.70
N ASP A 22 -2.62 -1.47 -3.81
CA ASP A 22 -4.06 -1.73 -3.86
C ASP A 22 -4.40 -3.17 -3.50
N LEU A 23 -3.72 -4.13 -4.14
CA LEU A 23 -3.87 -5.56 -3.81
C LEU A 23 -3.47 -5.86 -2.37
N ALA A 24 -2.36 -5.27 -1.88
CA ALA A 24 -1.93 -5.43 -0.51
C ALA A 24 -2.95 -4.83 0.49
N GLY A 25 -3.57 -3.69 0.16
CA GLY A 25 -4.64 -3.09 0.94
C GLY A 25 -5.88 -3.99 1.03
N LEU A 26 -6.31 -4.55 -0.10
CA LEU A 26 -7.45 -5.47 -0.16
C LEU A 26 -7.20 -6.75 0.65
N VAL A 27 -6.02 -7.37 0.50
CA VAL A 27 -5.67 -8.61 1.22
C VAL A 27 -5.53 -8.37 2.73
N ASN A 28 -4.86 -7.28 3.14
CA ASN A 28 -4.78 -6.94 4.56
C ASN A 28 -6.15 -6.58 5.15
N GLY A 29 -7.02 -5.93 4.37
CA GLY A 29 -8.41 -5.62 4.78
C GLY A 29 -9.23 -6.88 5.01
N ALA A 30 -9.14 -7.85 4.11
CA ALA A 30 -9.76 -9.16 4.28
C ALA A 30 -9.21 -9.91 5.50
N ALA A 31 -7.89 -9.95 5.68
CA ALA A 31 -7.27 -10.59 6.86
C ALA A 31 -7.74 -9.95 8.17
N CYS A 32 -7.78 -8.62 8.24
CA CYS A 32 -8.26 -7.87 9.40
C CYS A 32 -9.75 -8.10 9.68
N GLY A 33 -10.56 -8.25 8.63
CA GLY A 33 -11.98 -8.62 8.73
C GLY A 33 -12.21 -10.03 9.26
N ILE A 34 -11.43 -11.02 8.82
CA ILE A 34 -11.51 -12.42 9.31
C ILE A 34 -11.14 -12.51 10.79
N LEU A 35 -10.10 -11.80 11.19
CA LEU A 35 -9.64 -11.74 12.59
C LEU A 35 -10.62 -10.96 13.49
N GLN A 36 -11.63 -10.31 12.91
CA GLN A 36 -12.69 -9.59 13.61
C GLN A 36 -12.18 -8.56 14.62
N LEU A 37 -11.02 -7.95 14.32
CA LEU A 37 -10.43 -6.89 15.13
C LEU A 37 -11.30 -5.64 15.00
N GLU A 38 -12.00 -5.26 16.07
CA GLU A 38 -12.80 -4.04 16.11
C GLU A 38 -12.03 -2.87 16.74
N GLY A 39 -12.34 -1.65 16.31
CA GLY A 39 -11.83 -0.41 16.91
C GLY A 39 -10.33 -0.17 16.70
N LEU A 40 -9.62 0.16 17.79
CA LEU A 40 -8.22 0.62 17.77
C LEU A 40 -7.25 -0.42 17.18
N ASN A 41 -7.56 -1.71 17.35
CA ASN A 41 -6.69 -2.80 16.90
C ASN A 41 -6.67 -2.93 15.37
N GLY A 42 -7.78 -2.66 14.68
CA GLY A 42 -7.82 -2.64 13.22
C GLY A 42 -7.01 -1.49 12.63
N PHE A 43 -6.98 -0.34 13.31
CA PHE A 43 -6.15 0.80 12.90
C PHE A 43 -4.64 0.53 13.11
N LEU A 44 -4.28 -0.10 14.23
CA LEU A 44 -2.91 -0.58 14.49
C LEU A 44 -2.47 -1.60 13.44
N TYR A 45 -3.33 -2.56 13.10
CA TYR A 45 -3.03 -3.56 12.07
C TYR A 45 -2.83 -2.91 10.70
N TYR A 46 -3.66 -1.93 10.33
CA TYR A 46 -3.48 -1.17 9.11
C TYR A 46 -2.14 -0.41 9.09
N ALA A 47 -1.78 0.29 10.17
CA ALA A 47 -0.52 1.02 10.25
C ALA A 47 0.71 0.08 10.16
N VAL A 48 0.67 -1.06 10.84
CA VAL A 48 1.75 -2.07 10.81
C VAL A 48 1.86 -2.71 9.43
N SER A 49 0.75 -3.19 8.87
CA SER A 49 0.74 -3.82 7.55
C SER A 49 1.13 -2.84 6.44
N TYR A 50 0.70 -1.58 6.51
CA TYR A 50 1.12 -0.55 5.56
C TYR A 50 2.62 -0.27 5.65
N THR A 51 3.16 -0.15 6.86
CA THR A 51 4.60 0.04 7.08
C THR A 51 5.39 -1.18 6.60
N LEU A 52 4.86 -2.38 6.81
CA LEU A 52 5.44 -3.63 6.31
C LEU A 52 5.48 -3.64 4.79
N VAL A 53 4.36 -3.34 4.11
CA VAL A 53 4.26 -3.30 2.65
C VAL A 53 5.19 -2.25 2.06
N ASN A 54 5.27 -1.07 2.68
CA ASN A 54 6.24 -0.03 2.33
C ASN A 54 7.68 -0.54 2.43
N THR A 55 8.03 -1.13 3.58
CA THR A 55 9.37 -1.66 3.83
C THR A 55 9.72 -2.80 2.86
N LEU A 56 8.79 -3.71 2.60
CA LEU A 56 8.95 -4.79 1.61
C LEU A 56 9.15 -4.20 0.21
N PHE A 57 8.40 -3.16 -0.15
CA PHE A 57 8.52 -2.53 -1.46
C PHE A 57 9.88 -1.83 -1.62
N VAL A 58 10.38 -1.15 -0.58
CA VAL A 58 11.71 -0.53 -0.59
C VAL A 58 12.82 -1.60 -0.67
N ILE A 59 12.68 -2.72 0.04
CA ILE A 59 13.68 -3.80 0.03
C ILE A 59 13.68 -4.54 -1.32
N ILE A 60 12.51 -4.93 -1.83
CA ILE A 60 12.37 -5.75 -3.03
C ILE A 60 12.53 -4.93 -4.31
N SER A 61 11.87 -3.77 -4.40
CA SER A 61 11.82 -3.00 -5.65
C SER A 61 12.92 -1.95 -5.78
N CYS A 62 13.49 -1.44 -4.66
CA CYS A 62 14.52 -0.42 -4.74
C CYS A 62 15.96 -0.94 -4.70
N GLN A 63 16.25 -2.20 -4.33
CA GLN A 63 17.62 -2.75 -4.23
C GLN A 63 18.66 -1.74 -3.69
N GLY A 64 18.27 -0.92 -2.70
CA GLY A 64 19.15 0.12 -2.11
C GLY A 64 19.26 1.47 -2.83
N THR A 65 18.51 1.77 -3.90
CA THR A 65 18.55 3.08 -4.61
C THR A 65 17.19 3.79 -4.77
N PRO A 66 16.51 4.17 -3.66
CA PRO A 66 15.24 4.92 -3.71
C PRO A 66 15.37 6.33 -4.34
N LYS A 67 16.58 6.92 -4.34
CA LYS A 67 16.84 8.26 -4.88
C LYS A 67 16.88 8.33 -6.42
N ARG A 68 17.02 7.21 -7.12
CA ARG A 68 17.21 7.21 -8.60
C ARG A 68 15.93 6.93 -9.38
N PHE A 69 14.92 6.33 -8.75
CA PHE A 69 13.68 5.89 -9.41
C PHE A 69 12.43 6.71 -9.07
N PHE A 70 12.40 7.43 -7.95
CA PHE A 70 11.27 8.27 -7.57
C PHE A 70 11.71 9.71 -7.29
N GLN A 71 11.22 10.66 -8.08
CA GLN A 71 11.30 12.09 -7.77
C GLN A 71 10.32 12.40 -6.62
N GLY A 72 10.69 12.03 -5.40
CA GLY A 72 10.06 12.52 -4.18
C GLY A 72 9.15 11.54 -3.42
N PHE A 73 9.05 11.80 -2.11
CA PHE A 73 8.19 11.10 -1.14
C PHE A 73 6.68 11.25 -1.41
N SER A 74 6.27 12.11 -2.34
CA SER A 74 4.86 12.42 -2.62
C SER A 74 4.09 11.22 -3.18
N VAL A 75 4.75 10.35 -3.95
CA VAL A 75 4.12 9.15 -4.50
C VAL A 75 3.77 8.15 -3.41
N PHE A 76 4.57 8.10 -2.35
CA PHE A 76 4.32 7.24 -1.21
C PHE A 76 3.08 7.67 -0.42
N ALA A 77 2.98 8.97 -0.12
CA ALA A 77 1.84 9.56 0.58
C ALA A 77 0.54 9.51 -0.24
N ASN A 78 0.62 9.77 -1.55
CA ASN A 78 -0.57 9.72 -2.41
C ASN A 78 -1.08 8.27 -2.58
N GLY A 79 -0.16 7.31 -2.66
CA GLY A 79 -0.49 5.89 -2.63
C GLY A 79 -1.14 5.46 -1.31
N PHE A 80 -0.74 6.01 -0.16
CA PHE A 80 -1.35 5.65 1.13
C PHE A 80 -2.86 5.94 1.17
N ILE A 81 -3.21 7.19 0.89
CA ILE A 81 -4.59 7.69 0.99
C ILE A 81 -5.49 7.08 -0.07
N GLY A 82 -4.97 6.79 -1.27
CA GLY A 82 -5.73 6.09 -2.30
C GLY A 82 -6.11 4.66 -1.90
N ASN A 83 -5.26 3.96 -1.13
CA ASN A 83 -5.45 2.54 -0.81
C ASN A 83 -6.18 2.31 0.53
N ILE A 84 -6.30 3.33 1.38
CA ILE A 84 -7.02 3.22 2.68
C ILE A 84 -8.51 2.95 2.48
N ALA A 85 -9.12 3.53 1.44
CA ALA A 85 -10.54 3.36 1.15
C ALA A 85 -10.86 1.91 0.75
N GLY A 86 -10.02 1.30 -0.09
CA GLY A 86 -10.15 -0.12 -0.48
C GLY A 86 -9.95 -1.08 0.71
N PHE A 87 -9.00 -0.78 1.59
CA PHE A 87 -8.80 -1.52 2.82
C PHE A 87 -10.04 -1.48 3.74
N ILE A 88 -10.58 -0.28 4.02
CA ILE A 88 -11.75 -0.11 4.91
C ILE A 88 -12.98 -0.81 4.33
N MET A 89 -13.19 -0.68 3.01
CA MET A 89 -14.30 -1.35 2.33
C MET A 89 -14.23 -2.87 2.52
N MET A 90 -13.06 -3.47 2.28
CA MET A 90 -12.92 -4.93 2.40
C MET A 90 -12.97 -5.41 3.85
N TRP A 91 -12.44 -4.62 4.78
CA TRP A 91 -12.53 -4.89 6.22
C TRP A 91 -13.98 -4.96 6.72
N CYS A 92 -14.82 -3.99 6.36
CA CYS A 92 -16.24 -4.02 6.73
C CYS A 92 -16.98 -5.19 6.08
N LEU A 93 -16.71 -5.48 4.80
CA LEU A 93 -17.39 -6.54 4.05
C LEU A 93 -17.10 -7.92 4.65
N THR A 94 -15.83 -8.23 4.91
CA THR A 94 -15.44 -9.52 5.51
C THR A 94 -15.85 -9.60 6.99
N GLY A 95 -15.79 -8.49 7.73
CA GLY A 95 -16.28 -8.45 9.12
C GLY A 95 -17.78 -8.70 9.24
N ALA A 96 -18.59 -8.22 8.29
CA ALA A 96 -20.01 -8.54 8.23
C ALA A 96 -20.28 -10.00 7.87
N LEU A 97 -19.49 -10.57 6.94
CA LEU A 97 -19.64 -11.96 6.49
C LEU A 97 -19.36 -12.99 7.58
N VAL A 98 -18.38 -12.74 8.47
CA VAL A 98 -18.05 -13.66 9.58
C VAL A 98 -19.04 -13.54 10.74
N LYS A 99 -19.65 -12.36 10.92
CA LYS A 99 -20.66 -12.12 11.95
C LYS A 99 -22.09 -12.50 11.55
N ALA A 100 -22.34 -12.77 10.27
CA ALA A 100 -23.64 -13.18 9.73
C ALA A 100 -23.87 -14.69 9.93
#